data_AF-Q0IPW2-F1
#
_entry.id   AF-Q0IPW2-F1
#
_cell.length_a   1.000
_cell.length_b   1.000
_cell.length_c   1.000
_cell.angle_alpha   90.00
_cell.angle_beta   90.00
_cell.angle_gamma   90.00
#
_symmetry.space_group_name_H-M   'P 1'
#
loop_
_entity.id
_entity.type
_entity.pdbx_description
1 polymer ?
#
loop_
_entity_poly.entity_id
_entity_poly.type
_entity_poly.pdbx_seq_one_letter_code
_entity_poly.pdbx_strand_id
1 'polypeptide(L)' 'MSGGSLYDFVHKQHNVLDLPTLLKFAVDVCRGMCYLHQRGIIHRDLKSANLLMDKDHVRSL' A
#
# COMPACT_ATOMS: atom_id res chain seq x y z
N MET A 1 -5.39 11.23 -5.21
CA MET A 1 -5.39 9.76 -5.01
C MET A 1 -6.66 9.19 -5.58
N SER A 2 -6.57 8.36 -6.60
CA SER A 2 -7.75 7.96 -7.39
C SER A 2 -7.57 6.57 -8.03
N GLY A 3 -6.65 5.78 -7.49
CA GLY A 3 -6.43 4.37 -7.82
C GLY A 3 -7.20 3.39 -6.92
N GLY A 4 -7.93 3.89 -5.92
CA GLY A 4 -8.63 3.05 -4.92
C GLY A 4 -7.71 2.51 -3.83
N SER A 5 -8.15 1.47 -3.14
CA SER A 5 -7.34 0.75 -2.14
C SER A 5 -6.59 -0.44 -2.75
N LEU A 6 -5.58 -0.97 -2.05
CA LEU A 6 -4.91 -2.21 -2.43
C LEU A 6 -5.89 -3.39 -2.48
N TYR A 7 -6.91 -3.39 -1.62
CA TYR A 7 -8.00 -4.35 -1.69
C TYR A 7 -8.72 -4.29 -3.04
N ASP A 8 -9.09 -3.09 -3.49
CA ASP A 8 -9.76 -2.88 -4.78
C ASP A 8 -8.87 -3.32 -5.95
N PHE A 9 -7.57 -2.99 -5.88
CA PHE A 9 -6.58 -3.36 -6.88
C PHE A 9 -6.48 -4.88 -7.08
N VAL A 10 -6.46 -5.65 -5.99
CA VAL A 10 -6.33 -7.11 -6.07
C VAL A 10 -7.67 -7.79 -6.37
N HIS A 11 -8.74 -7.40 -5.67
CA HIS A 11 -9.99 -8.17 -5.66
C HIS A 11 -11.03 -7.67 -6.65
N LYS A 12 -11.11 -6.37 -6.92
CA LYS A 12 -12.12 -5.79 -7.83
C LYS A 12 -11.58 -5.63 -9.25
N GLN A 13 -10.30 -5.30 -9.38
CA GLN A 13 -9.65 -5.16 -10.69
C GLN A 13 -9.00 -6.46 -11.18
N HIS A 14 -8.97 -7.51 -10.35
CA HIS A 14 -8.40 -8.82 -10.65
C HIS A 14 -6.92 -8.77 -11.11
N ASN A 15 -6.16 -7.79 -10.61
CA ASN A 15 -4.74 -7.70 -10.93
C ASN A 15 -3.97 -8.82 -10.22
N VAL A 16 -3.17 -9.55 -10.99
CA VAL A 16 -2.23 -10.54 -10.45
C VAL A 16 -0.94 -9.83 -10.08
N LEU A 17 -0.54 -9.96 -8.82
CA LEU A 17 0.73 -9.43 -8.33
C LEU A 17 1.83 -10.46 -8.58
N ASP A 18 2.81 -10.11 -9.39
CA ASP A 18 4.07 -10.83 -9.40
C ASP A 18 4.85 -10.57 -8.10
N LEU A 19 5.80 -11.44 -7.79
CA LEU A 19 6.57 -11.35 -6.54
C LEU A 19 7.32 -10.00 -6.40
N PRO A 20 7.96 -9.46 -7.46
CA PRO A 20 8.58 -8.14 -7.38
C PRO A 20 7.61 -7.01 -6.99
N THR A 21 6.42 -6.96 -7.59
CA THR A 21 5.42 -5.92 -7.27
C THR A 21 4.87 -6.09 -5.86
N LEU A 22 4.61 -7.33 -5.44
CA LEU A 22 4.19 -7.62 -4.07
C LEU A 22 5.22 -7.15 -3.03
N LEU A 23 6.50 -7.45 -3.27
CA LEU A 23 7.59 -7.01 -2.39
C LEU A 23 7.70 -5.48 -2.34
N LYS A 24 7.53 -4.80 -3.47
CA LYS A 24 7.51 -3.34 -3.52
C LYS A 24 6.40 -2.77 -2.62
N PHE A 25 5.18 -3.27 -2.74
CA PHE A 25 4.06 -2.84 -1.89
C PHE A 25 4.32 -3.12 -0.41
N ALA A 26 4.84 -4.30 -0.08
CA ALA A 26 5.18 -4.64 1.30
C ALA A 26 6.22 -3.68 1.90
N VAL A 27 7.27 -3.34 1.14
CA VAL A 27 8.30 -2.39 1.55
C VAL A 27 7.71 -0.99 1.78
N ASP A 28 6.86 -0.51 0.87
CA ASP A 28 6.26 0.81 0.97
C ASP A 28 5.30 0.91 2.18
N VAL A 29 4.51 -0.13 2.44
CA VAL A 29 3.67 -0.23 3.65
C VAL A 29 4.54 -0.21 4.92
N CYS A 30 5.61 -1.00 4.97
CA CYS A 30 6.53 -1.03 6.10
C CYS A 30 7.19 0.32 6.35
N ARG A 31 7.58 1.05 5.30
CA ARG A 31 8.14 2.41 5.41
C ARG A 31 7.13 3.39 6.01
N GLY A 32 5.89 3.38 5.52
CA GLY A 32 4.81 4.21 6.07
C GLY A 32 4.51 3.90 7.54
N MET A 33 4.44 2.61 7.90
CA MET A 33 4.23 2.20 9.29
C MET A 33 5.40 2.57 10.21
N CYS A 34 6.64 2.40 9.74
CA CYS A 34 7.83 2.84 10.46
C CYS A 34 7.78 4.36 10.74
N TYR A 35 7.42 5.15 9.74
CA TYR A 35 7.26 6.60 9.88
C TYR A 35 6.21 6.99 10.95
N LEU A 36 5.06 6.30 10.97
CA LEU A 36 4.00 6.53 11.97
C LEU A 36 4.46 6.13 13.37
N HIS A 37 5.06 4.95 13.50
CA HIS A 37 5.53 4.44 14.79
C HIS A 37 6.63 5.29 15.40
N GLN A 38 7.55 5.84 14.59
CA GLN A 38 8.56 6.80 15.04
C GLN A 38 7.96 8.09 15.66
N ARG A 39 6.69 8.39 15.37
CA ARG A 39 5.95 9.55 15.90
C ARG A 39 4.97 9.16 17.02
N GLY A 40 5.03 7.92 17.50
CA GLY A 40 4.09 7.40 18.50
C GLY A 40 2.67 7.22 17.98
N ILE A 41 2.46 7.23 16.66
CA ILE A 41 1.14 7.07 16.06
C ILE A 41 0.88 5.58 15.82
N ILE A 42 -0.17 5.05 16.43
CA ILE A 42 -0.65 3.68 16.20
C ILE A 42 -1.77 3.73 15.16
N HIS A 43 -1.60 3.05 14.02
CA HIS A 43 -2.60 3.06 12.94
C HIS A 43 -3.95 2.42 13.35
N ARG A 44 -3.92 1.36 14.19
CA ARG A 44 -5.08 0.60 14.73
C ARG A 44 -5.95 -0.16 13.72
N ASP A 45 -6.01 0.25 12.46
CA ASP A 45 -6.82 -0.42 11.42
C ASP A 45 -6.01 -0.72 10.15
N LEU A 46 -4.85 -1.36 10.31
CA LEU A 46 -3.96 -1.68 9.19
C LEU A 46 -4.47 -2.89 8.42
N LYS A 47 -5.00 -2.65 7.21
CA LYS A 47 -5.55 -3.66 6.29
C LYS A 47 -5.50 -3.16 4.85
N SER A 48 -5.56 -4.07 3.87
CA SER A 48 -5.47 -3.74 2.44
C SER A 48 -6.53 -2.74 1.95
N ALA A 49 -7.70 -2.68 2.59
CA ALA A 49 -8.75 -1.71 2.29
C ALA A 49 -8.38 -0.26 2.70
N ASN A 50 -7.44 -0.07 3.62
CA ASN A 50 -6.96 1.25 4.08
C ASN A 50 -5.59 1.62 3.49
N LEU A 51 -5.02 0.78 2.62
CA LEU A 51 -3.80 1.09 1.89
C LEU A 51 -4.18 1.74 0.56
N LEU A 52 -3.95 3.04 0.43
CA LEU A 52 -4.34 3.79 -0.77
C LEU A 52 -3.32 3.58 -1.90
N MET A 53 -3.83 3.32 -3.10
CA MET A 53 -3.05 3.17 -4.32
C MET A 53 -3.00 4.50 -5.07
N ASP A 54 -1.79 4.91 -5.46
CA ASP A 54 -1.63 6.03 -6.39
C ASP A 54 -1.94 5.59 -7.83
N LYS A 55 -2.37 6.54 -8.67
CA LYS A 55 -2.72 6.28 -10.09
C LYS A 55 -1.52 5.90 -10.94
N ASP A 56 -0.33 6.33 -10.53
CA ASP A 56 0.89 6.16 -11.30
C ASP A 56 1.74 5.09 -10.63
N HIS A 57 1.76 3.88 -11.18
CA HIS A 57 2.74 2.86 -10.82
C HIS A 57 4.16 3.31 -11.22
N VAL A 58 4.73 4.25 -10.46
CA VAL A 58 6.14 4.52 -10.15
C VAL A 58 6.25 5.97 -9.65
N ARG A 59 6.49 6.14 -8.35
CA ARG A 59 7.45 7.15 -7.87
C ARG A 59 8.39 6.49 -6.88
N SER A 60 9.63 6.31 -7.32
CA SER A 60 10.78 6.35 -6.44
C SER A 60 11.06 7.81 -6.10
N LEU A 61 11.19 8.08 -4.80
CA LEU A 61 11.43 9.36 -4.11
C LEU A 61 10.18 10.23 -3.90
#